data_AF-H1YZS0-F1
#
_entry.id   AF-H1YZS0-F1
#
_cell.length_a   1.000
_cell.length_b   1.000
_cell.length_c   1.000
_cell.angle_alpha   90.00
_cell.angle_beta   90.00
_cell.angle_gamma   90.00
#
_symmetry.space_group_name_H-M   'P 1'
#
loop_
_entity.id
_entity.type
_entity.pdbx_description
1 polymer ?
#
loop_
_entity_poly.entity_id
_entity_poly.type
_entity_poly.pdbx_seq_one_letter_code
_entity_poly.pdbx_strand_id
1 'polypeptide(L)'
;MYSISYTTDDPLRLFAINHFIDKSGIPVTINSKEKKLPAVNYGTKEDSEFSVNILSSDLTEDQRGIIQYKGITFPLWQIPEKTENSNNSIIAEYIAGNRKYPCISEADNSIEIGFDLFMETGNILSGSYERPDDISGKINFPVLRSPAVDYYEDLLINCIIKGCRRLSLPFIRKSYWPYGKKFAVCLTHDVDEFKKTYQWITKPLRALKKGDYLSLKNQIASFYNKIQGKEPYWTFDELMKSEEESGVKSSYYFLRENTRGIIFSPKNWHMLGRSHNLNKPYVRQLIKDLSEAGNEIGVHGSTLSYENPDILKSQKDEIEQISGAEIYGIRQHRLNMNIPKTWECQINAGLMYDTSLGYKSDYGNGFRFGTCFPFYPAGKDMDRINILEMPLSLMDISLPPGDRGWEEVIRIISTVEDLNGLLTALWHPPVFNQLEYPFLGEYYKRLVYLCQQKNAWITTGYDIALWWIQRDKSEVSAVMDGEKIIINSSGENEVFIDLIIPGKSITQFREDSAEIIRSDSGSLSINIIKKISDKEIILEIT
;
A
#
# COMPACT_ATOMS: atom_id res chain seq x y z
N MET A 1 12.52 12.59 22.26
CA MET A 1 12.76 12.25 20.85
C MET A 1 13.43 10.90 20.77
N TYR A 2 13.55 10.32 19.58
CA TYR A 2 14.22 9.04 19.35
C TYR A 2 15.50 9.29 18.60
N SER A 3 16.53 8.49 18.86
CA SER A 3 17.68 8.45 17.97
C SER A 3 17.66 7.17 17.14
N ILE A 4 18.02 7.31 15.87
CA ILE A 4 18.48 6.18 15.07
C ILE A 4 19.96 6.43 14.83
N SER A 5 20.77 5.48 15.26
CA SER A 5 22.22 5.50 15.10
C SER A 5 22.61 4.29 14.26
N TYR A 6 23.30 4.52 13.15
CA TYR A 6 23.67 3.48 12.22
C TYR A 6 25.09 3.71 11.68
N THR A 7 25.84 2.63 11.51
CA THR A 7 27.15 2.65 10.85
C THR A 7 27.11 1.79 9.61
N THR A 8 26.60 2.36 8.52
CA THR A 8 26.60 1.70 7.22
C THR A 8 26.62 2.71 6.09
N ASP A 9 27.38 2.36 5.08
CA ASP A 9 27.53 2.98 3.77
C ASP A 9 26.92 2.10 2.66
N ASP A 10 26.28 0.98 3.05
CA ASP A 10 25.56 0.09 2.14
C ASP A 10 24.27 0.78 1.62
N PRO A 11 24.12 0.98 0.31
CA PRO A 11 22.98 1.71 -0.25
C PRO A 11 21.63 1.06 0.05
N LEU A 12 21.58 -0.27 0.19
CA LEU A 12 20.35 -1.02 0.41
C LEU A 12 19.82 -0.83 1.83
N ARG A 13 20.72 -0.86 2.82
CA ARG A 13 20.39 -0.57 4.21
C ARG A 13 19.98 0.89 4.40
N LEU A 14 20.69 1.82 3.76
CA LEU A 14 20.33 3.24 3.80
C LEU A 14 18.93 3.49 3.22
N PHE A 15 18.63 2.87 2.08
CA PHE A 15 17.29 2.92 1.49
C PHE A 15 16.22 2.41 2.45
N ALA A 16 16.44 1.25 3.09
CA ALA A 16 15.49 0.68 4.05
C ALA A 16 15.31 1.52 5.32
N ILE A 17 16.39 2.09 5.87
CA ILE A 17 16.32 3.01 7.02
C ILE A 17 15.50 4.25 6.67
N ASN A 18 15.76 4.87 5.51
CA ASN A 18 15.00 6.03 5.06
C ASN A 18 13.52 5.67 4.82
N HIS A 19 13.24 4.52 4.21
CA HIS A 19 11.88 4.02 4.04
C HIS A 19 11.15 3.90 5.39
N PHE A 20 11.78 3.28 6.39
CA PHE A 20 11.22 3.13 7.74
C PHE A 20 10.92 4.50 8.37
N ILE A 21 11.82 5.47 8.26
CA ILE A 21 11.65 6.82 8.80
C ILE A 21 10.47 7.53 8.13
N ASP A 22 10.45 7.57 6.79
CA ASP A 22 9.42 8.25 5.98
C ASP A 22 8.03 7.63 6.25
N LYS A 23 7.96 6.29 6.21
CA LYS A 23 6.72 5.54 6.45
C LYS A 23 6.25 5.73 7.88
N SER A 24 7.08 5.42 8.89
CA SER A 24 6.68 5.45 10.31
C SER A 24 6.23 6.84 10.77
N GLY A 25 6.80 7.90 10.17
CA GLY A 25 6.53 9.28 10.54
C GLY A 25 6.93 9.62 11.97
N ILE A 26 7.81 8.81 12.56
CA ILE A 26 8.37 9.07 13.89
C ILE A 26 9.41 10.20 13.77
N PRO A 27 9.33 11.26 14.57
CA PRO A 27 10.39 12.27 14.66
C PRO A 27 11.67 11.65 15.21
N VAL A 28 12.64 11.40 14.34
CA VAL A 28 13.94 10.81 14.69
C VAL A 28 15.07 11.82 14.52
N THR A 29 16.06 11.75 15.40
CA THR A 29 17.35 12.43 15.24
C THR A 29 18.40 11.41 14.81
N ILE A 30 19.10 11.68 13.72
CA ILE A 30 20.16 10.80 13.23
C ILE A 30 21.47 11.12 13.97
N ASN A 31 22.12 10.10 14.54
CA ASN A 31 23.42 10.20 15.23
C ASN A 31 23.45 11.24 16.37
N SER A 32 22.61 11.05 17.38
CA SER A 32 22.55 11.93 18.56
C SER A 32 23.61 11.56 19.60
N LYS A 33 24.29 12.58 20.18
CA LYS A 33 25.18 12.41 21.35
C LYS A 33 24.41 12.34 22.68
N GLU A 34 23.09 12.49 22.67
CA GLU A 34 22.27 12.54 23.89
C GLU A 34 21.99 11.14 24.45
N LYS A 35 22.47 10.87 25.67
CA LYS A 35 22.45 9.55 26.33
C LYS A 35 21.09 9.13 26.95
N LYS A 36 20.02 9.90 26.78
CA LYS A 36 18.78 9.77 27.58
C LYS A 36 17.52 9.32 26.82
N LEU A 37 17.65 8.91 25.57
CA LEU A 37 16.52 8.60 24.70
C LEU A 37 16.52 7.11 24.32
N PRO A 38 15.35 6.49 24.02
CA PRO A 38 15.35 5.21 23.35
C PRO A 38 16.10 5.32 22.02
N ALA A 39 17.09 4.47 21.83
CA ALA A 39 17.90 4.44 20.63
C ALA A 39 17.63 3.17 19.82
N VAL A 40 17.41 3.31 18.51
CA VAL A 40 17.52 2.18 17.58
C VAL A 40 18.95 2.17 17.06
N ASN A 41 19.72 1.17 17.46
CA ASN A 41 21.11 1.05 17.07
C ASN A 41 21.28 -0.05 16.02
N TYR A 42 21.85 0.31 14.89
CA TYR A 42 22.18 -0.61 13.82
C TYR A 42 23.70 -0.70 13.63
N GLY A 43 24.28 -1.89 13.82
CA GLY A 43 25.72 -2.15 13.63
C GLY A 43 26.64 -1.62 14.73
N THR A 44 26.17 -0.73 15.62
CA THR A 44 26.88 -0.26 16.80
C THR A 44 26.05 -0.41 18.06
N LYS A 45 26.70 -0.39 19.23
CA LYS A 45 26.02 -0.21 20.52
C LYS A 45 26.30 1.21 21.01
N GLU A 46 25.26 1.94 21.35
CA GLU A 46 25.36 3.25 22.00
C GLU A 46 24.93 3.17 23.47
N ASP A 47 25.55 4.02 24.30
CA ASP A 47 25.13 4.25 25.68
C ASP A 47 23.79 5.02 25.68
N SER A 48 22.69 4.29 25.75
CA SER A 48 21.37 4.85 25.99
C SER A 48 20.73 4.22 27.23
N GLU A 49 19.74 4.89 27.82
CA GLU A 49 18.95 4.33 28.92
C GLU A 49 18.14 3.09 28.49
N PHE A 50 17.79 2.98 27.20
CA PHE A 50 17.17 1.80 26.61
C PHE A 50 17.49 1.67 25.11
N SER A 51 18.06 0.55 24.69
CA SER A 51 18.50 0.34 23.30
C SER A 51 17.75 -0.79 22.59
N VAL A 52 17.25 -0.54 21.38
CA VAL A 52 16.85 -1.60 20.44
C VAL A 52 18.02 -1.84 19.50
N ASN A 53 18.75 -2.94 19.72
CA ASN A 53 19.95 -3.29 18.98
C ASN A 53 19.61 -4.25 17.84
N ILE A 54 19.91 -3.85 16.61
CA ILE A 54 19.73 -4.65 15.40
C ILE A 54 21.11 -5.12 14.95
N LEU A 55 21.27 -6.44 14.82
CA LEU A 55 22.51 -7.01 14.32
C LEU A 55 22.67 -6.74 12.82
N SER A 56 23.84 -6.24 12.46
CA SER A 56 24.28 -6.24 11.06
C SER A 56 24.72 -7.66 10.70
N SER A 57 24.22 -8.19 9.58
CA SER A 57 24.62 -9.50 9.07
C SER A 57 24.81 -9.40 7.57
N ASP A 58 25.94 -9.93 7.08
CA ASP A 58 26.19 -10.10 5.65
C ASP A 58 25.86 -11.53 5.18
N LEU A 59 25.37 -12.39 6.09
CA LEU A 59 25.01 -13.76 5.80
C LEU A 59 23.57 -13.83 5.26
N THR A 60 23.45 -13.83 3.94
CA THR A 60 22.23 -14.23 3.25
C THR A 60 22.32 -15.72 2.92
N GLU A 61 21.29 -16.49 3.27
CA GLU A 61 21.20 -17.90 2.86
C GLU A 61 20.06 -18.08 1.87
N ASP A 62 20.21 -19.04 0.95
CA ASP A 62 19.10 -19.53 0.12
C ASP A 62 18.01 -20.23 0.96
N GLN A 63 18.29 -20.57 2.22
CA GLN A 63 17.32 -21.15 3.14
C GLN A 63 16.39 -20.08 3.71
N ARG A 64 15.09 -20.25 3.44
CA ARG A 64 14.00 -19.43 4.00
C ARG A 64 13.57 -20.02 5.35
N GLY A 65 13.59 -19.20 6.39
CA GLY A 65 12.90 -19.48 7.65
C GLY A 65 11.68 -18.58 7.83
N ILE A 66 11.03 -18.68 8.98
CA ILE A 66 9.96 -17.77 9.39
C ILE A 66 10.25 -17.20 10.78
N ILE A 67 9.80 -15.97 11.00
CA ILE A 67 9.66 -15.37 12.31
C ILE A 67 8.25 -15.64 12.82
N GLN A 68 8.12 -16.07 14.07
CA GLN A 68 6.86 -16.14 14.80
C GLN A 68 6.81 -15.02 15.84
N TYR A 69 5.83 -14.13 15.73
CA TYR A 69 5.65 -12.96 16.60
C TYR A 69 4.15 -12.71 16.82
N LYS A 70 3.68 -12.56 18.06
CA LYS A 70 2.26 -12.27 18.39
C LYS A 70 1.22 -13.15 17.64
N GLY A 71 1.56 -14.41 17.37
CA GLY A 71 0.66 -15.35 16.66
C GLY A 71 0.65 -15.19 15.12
N ILE A 72 1.35 -14.20 14.56
CA ILE A 72 1.60 -14.08 13.13
C ILE A 72 2.95 -14.71 12.75
N THR A 73 3.08 -15.09 11.49
CA THR A 73 4.34 -15.61 10.93
C THR A 73 4.67 -14.93 9.61
N PHE A 74 5.94 -14.58 9.40
CA PHE A 74 6.43 -13.94 8.19
C PHE A 74 7.83 -14.45 7.81
N PRO A 75 8.21 -14.43 6.52
CA PRO A 75 9.46 -15.01 6.07
C PRO A 75 10.69 -14.24 6.51
N LEU A 76 11.80 -14.94 6.70
CA LEU A 76 13.15 -14.39 6.83
C LEU A 76 14.12 -15.13 5.90
N TRP A 77 14.95 -14.39 5.14
CA TRP A 77 15.97 -14.91 4.23
C TRP A 77 17.40 -14.87 4.81
N GLN A 78 17.48 -14.82 6.13
CA GLN A 78 18.71 -14.84 6.92
C GLN A 78 18.60 -15.93 7.99
N ILE A 79 19.75 -16.42 8.46
CA ILE A 79 19.80 -17.14 9.73
C ILE A 79 20.00 -16.10 10.84
N PRO A 80 19.01 -15.89 11.72
CA PRO A 80 19.20 -14.99 12.83
C PRO A 80 20.11 -15.61 13.88
N GLU A 81 20.91 -14.78 14.54
CA GLU A 81 21.60 -15.13 15.77
C GLU A 81 20.60 -15.45 16.88
N LYS A 82 21.01 -16.34 17.79
CA LYS A 82 20.27 -16.62 19.01
C LYS A 82 20.44 -15.46 19.97
N THR A 83 19.32 -14.99 20.53
CA THR A 83 19.31 -13.90 21.54
C THR A 83 19.13 -14.44 22.97
N GLU A 84 19.28 -15.76 23.15
CA GLU A 84 19.07 -16.50 24.39
C GLU A 84 20.04 -16.06 25.51
N ASN A 85 19.47 -15.54 26.59
CA ASN A 85 20.08 -15.53 27.93
C ASN A 85 19.00 -15.92 28.95
N SER A 86 19.39 -16.60 30.04
CA SER A 86 18.47 -17.24 30.99
C SER A 86 17.48 -16.31 31.70
N ASN A 87 17.68 -14.99 31.62
CA ASN A 87 16.85 -13.96 32.27
C ASN A 87 16.05 -13.10 31.28
N ASN A 88 16.14 -13.34 29.97
CA ASN A 88 15.51 -12.49 28.96
C ASN A 88 14.06 -12.90 28.68
N SER A 89 13.19 -11.93 28.39
CA SER A 89 11.84 -12.20 27.89
C SER A 89 11.86 -12.41 26.37
N ILE A 90 11.24 -13.49 25.89
CA ILE A 90 11.22 -13.83 24.46
C ILE A 90 10.18 -12.97 23.76
N ILE A 91 10.58 -12.26 22.70
CA ILE A 91 9.69 -11.43 21.88
C ILE A 91 9.28 -12.19 20.62
N ALA A 92 10.24 -12.80 19.91
CA ALA A 92 9.99 -13.53 18.68
C ALA A 92 10.92 -14.74 18.54
N GLU A 93 10.43 -15.76 17.85
CA GLU A 93 11.15 -17.01 17.60
C GLU A 93 11.38 -17.20 16.10
N TYR A 94 12.56 -17.70 15.75
CA TYR A 94 12.88 -18.15 14.41
C TYR A 94 12.56 -19.63 14.26
N ILE A 95 11.98 -20.01 13.11
CA ILE A 95 11.63 -21.39 12.81
C ILE A 95 12.10 -21.74 11.38
N ALA A 96 12.92 -22.78 11.26
CA ALA A 96 13.33 -23.35 9.97
C ALA A 96 13.60 -24.86 10.10
N GLY A 97 12.67 -25.69 9.60
CA GLY A 97 12.73 -27.13 9.77
C GLY A 97 12.73 -27.52 11.26
N ASN A 98 13.81 -28.16 11.71
CA ASN A 98 13.97 -28.55 13.13
C ASN A 98 14.59 -27.46 14.01
N ARG A 99 14.99 -26.32 13.43
CA ARG A 99 15.53 -25.18 14.18
C ARG A 99 14.35 -24.34 14.69
N LYS A 100 14.21 -24.24 16.01
CA LYS A 100 13.32 -23.29 16.68
C LYS A 100 14.06 -22.67 17.86
N TYR A 101 14.21 -21.35 17.86
CA TYR A 101 14.90 -20.63 18.94
C TYR A 101 14.53 -19.14 19.00
N PRO A 102 14.66 -18.47 20.15
CA PRO A 102 14.51 -17.03 20.28
C PRO A 102 15.51 -16.26 19.43
N CYS A 103 15.01 -15.43 18.52
CA CYS A 103 15.80 -14.54 17.67
C CYS A 103 15.58 -13.06 18.01
N ILE A 104 14.59 -12.76 18.84
CA ILE A 104 14.40 -11.43 19.43
C ILE A 104 14.06 -11.61 20.90
N SER A 105 14.86 -10.99 21.76
CA SER A 105 14.72 -11.09 23.21
C SER A 105 14.95 -9.74 23.88
N GLU A 106 14.26 -9.52 25.00
CA GLU A 106 14.42 -8.34 25.85
C GLU A 106 15.24 -8.69 27.09
N ALA A 107 16.24 -7.85 27.37
CA ALA A 107 16.96 -7.74 28.63
C ALA A 107 16.50 -6.48 29.39
N ASP A 108 17.08 -6.22 30.57
CA ASP A 108 16.66 -5.11 31.44
C ASP A 108 16.63 -3.74 30.74
N ASN A 109 17.63 -3.41 29.92
CA ASN A 109 17.74 -2.12 29.25
C ASN A 109 17.98 -2.24 27.73
N SER A 110 17.72 -3.42 27.15
CA SER A 110 17.83 -3.58 25.71
C SER A 110 16.87 -4.61 25.12
N ILE A 111 16.59 -4.45 23.83
CA ILE A 111 16.02 -5.50 22.98
C ILE A 111 17.07 -5.83 21.94
N GLU A 112 17.41 -7.10 21.81
CA GLU A 112 18.33 -7.59 20.77
C GLU A 112 17.49 -8.21 19.64
N ILE A 113 17.65 -7.71 18.42
CA ILE A 113 17.10 -8.27 17.18
C ILE A 113 18.23 -8.98 16.46
N GLY A 114 18.18 -10.32 16.45
CA GLY A 114 19.27 -11.19 16.01
C GLY A 114 19.52 -11.25 14.49
N PHE A 115 18.92 -10.37 13.69
CA PHE A 115 19.09 -10.36 12.24
C PHE A 115 19.05 -8.94 11.68
N ASP A 116 19.52 -8.79 10.45
CA ASP A 116 19.62 -7.51 9.77
C ASP A 116 18.27 -7.14 9.14
N LEU A 117 17.41 -6.54 9.97
CA LEU A 117 16.05 -6.14 9.59
C LEU A 117 16.04 -5.14 8.42
N PHE A 118 17.03 -4.24 8.35
CA PHE A 118 17.11 -3.22 7.30
C PHE A 118 17.62 -3.80 5.98
N MET A 119 18.61 -4.70 6.02
CA MET A 119 19.02 -5.45 4.82
C MET A 119 17.87 -6.30 4.28
N GLU A 120 17.09 -6.93 5.15
CA GLU A 120 15.92 -7.72 4.76
C GLU A 120 14.87 -6.85 4.05
N THR A 121 14.52 -5.73 4.69
CA THR A 121 13.55 -4.76 4.16
C THR A 121 14.01 -4.21 2.81
N GLY A 122 15.29 -3.82 2.71
CA GLY A 122 15.87 -3.31 1.48
C GLY A 122 15.80 -4.34 0.35
N ASN A 123 16.20 -5.60 0.59
CA ASN A 123 16.13 -6.65 -0.43
C ASN A 123 14.71 -6.95 -0.90
N ILE A 124 13.72 -6.88 -0.01
CA ILE A 124 12.32 -7.11 -0.38
C ILE A 124 11.81 -5.94 -1.24
N LEU A 125 12.04 -4.70 -0.81
CA LEU A 125 11.54 -3.48 -1.48
C LEU A 125 12.33 -3.11 -2.76
N SER A 126 13.56 -3.60 -2.93
CA SER A 126 14.30 -3.52 -4.20
C SER A 126 13.87 -4.59 -5.20
N GLY A 127 13.08 -5.58 -4.76
CA GLY A 127 12.73 -6.75 -5.55
C GLY A 127 13.85 -7.79 -5.70
N SER A 128 14.95 -7.68 -4.94
CA SER A 128 16.09 -8.63 -5.00
C SER A 128 15.67 -10.09 -4.74
N TYR A 129 14.63 -10.30 -3.94
CA TYR A 129 14.09 -11.64 -3.66
C TYR A 129 13.05 -12.13 -4.67
N GLU A 130 12.60 -11.30 -5.63
CA GLU A 130 11.71 -11.75 -6.69
C GLU A 130 12.47 -12.56 -7.73
N ARG A 131 12.41 -13.89 -7.62
CA ARG A 131 12.91 -14.77 -8.70
C ARG A 131 11.87 -14.81 -9.84
N PRO A 132 12.29 -14.82 -11.11
CA PRO A 132 11.36 -14.97 -12.25
C PRO A 132 10.42 -16.19 -12.13
N ASP A 133 10.90 -17.28 -11.52
CA ASP A 133 10.09 -18.48 -11.26
C ASP A 133 9.07 -18.29 -10.13
N ASP A 134 9.38 -17.46 -9.11
CA ASP A 134 8.46 -17.09 -8.03
C ASP A 134 7.31 -16.20 -8.56
N ILE A 135 7.60 -15.33 -9.54
CA ILE A 135 6.61 -14.51 -10.24
C ILE A 135 5.70 -15.38 -11.13
N SER A 136 6.21 -16.48 -11.68
CA SER A 136 5.48 -17.36 -12.61
C SER A 136 4.41 -18.26 -11.95
N GLY A 137 4.24 -18.19 -10.63
CA GLY A 137 3.25 -18.98 -9.89
C GLY A 137 3.50 -20.49 -9.87
N LYS A 138 4.64 -20.96 -10.40
CA LYS A 138 5.04 -22.38 -10.36
C LYS A 138 5.42 -22.83 -8.96
N ILE A 139 5.76 -21.89 -8.08
CA ILE A 139 6.00 -22.17 -6.66
C ILE A 139 4.99 -21.40 -5.84
N ASN A 140 4.04 -22.13 -5.27
CA ASN A 140 3.02 -21.58 -4.39
C ASN A 140 3.70 -21.24 -3.06
N PHE A 141 4.20 -20.02 -2.91
CA PHE A 141 4.70 -19.51 -1.64
C PHE A 141 3.69 -18.52 -1.05
N PRO A 142 2.75 -18.98 -0.19
CA PRO A 142 1.85 -18.10 0.58
C PRO A 142 2.59 -16.99 1.32
N VAL A 143 3.83 -17.28 1.69
CA VAL A 143 4.75 -16.45 2.45
C VAL A 143 5.19 -15.20 1.65
N LEU A 144 5.31 -15.28 0.32
CA LEU A 144 5.59 -14.13 -0.54
C LEU A 144 4.40 -13.18 -0.71
N ARG A 145 3.19 -13.65 -0.40
CA ARG A 145 1.97 -12.84 -0.45
C ARG A 145 1.66 -12.15 0.87
N SER A 146 2.58 -12.21 1.83
CA SER A 146 2.46 -11.54 3.13
C SER A 146 3.11 -10.15 3.08
N PRO A 147 2.61 -9.17 3.84
CA PRO A 147 3.24 -7.86 3.95
C PRO A 147 4.45 -7.94 4.90
N ALA A 148 5.46 -8.72 4.52
CA ALA A 148 6.62 -9.02 5.38
C ALA A 148 7.36 -7.77 5.86
N VAL A 149 7.56 -6.78 4.99
CA VAL A 149 8.18 -5.48 5.33
C VAL A 149 7.39 -4.80 6.43
N ASP A 150 6.07 -4.74 6.28
CA ASP A 150 5.23 -4.08 7.27
C ASP A 150 5.23 -4.81 8.61
N TYR A 151 5.33 -6.15 8.62
CA TYR A 151 5.48 -6.90 9.86
C TYR A 151 6.83 -6.67 10.54
N TYR A 152 7.92 -6.56 9.78
CA TYR A 152 9.23 -6.19 10.33
C TYR A 152 9.20 -4.83 11.00
N GLU A 153 8.59 -3.85 10.33
CA GLU A 153 8.55 -2.48 10.83
C GLU A 153 7.56 -2.31 11.99
N ASP A 154 6.40 -2.98 11.97
CA ASP A 154 5.50 -3.02 13.13
C ASP A 154 6.19 -3.65 14.35
N LEU A 155 6.98 -4.72 14.14
CA LEU A 155 7.78 -5.31 15.20
C LEU A 155 8.76 -4.30 15.79
N LEU A 156 9.50 -3.57 14.93
CA LEU A 156 10.46 -2.56 15.36
C LEU A 156 9.77 -1.40 16.11
N ILE A 157 8.65 -0.88 15.58
CA ILE A 157 7.85 0.16 16.23
C ILE A 157 7.37 -0.30 17.61
N ASN A 158 6.89 -1.55 17.73
CA ASN A 158 6.49 -2.11 19.01
C ASN A 158 7.65 -2.20 20.01
N CYS A 159 8.87 -2.49 19.55
CA CYS A 159 10.07 -2.46 20.40
C CYS A 159 10.40 -1.05 20.88
N ILE A 160 10.29 -0.04 20.00
CA ILE A 160 10.48 1.38 20.35
C ILE A 160 9.44 1.83 21.39
N ILE A 161 8.15 1.52 21.17
CA ILE A 161 7.06 1.84 22.11
C ILE A 161 7.32 1.18 23.48
N LYS A 162 7.88 -0.03 23.50
CA LYS A 162 8.23 -0.73 24.75
C LYS A 162 9.31 0.02 25.53
N GLY A 163 10.35 0.51 24.84
CA GLY A 163 11.37 1.38 25.42
C GLY A 163 10.77 2.67 26.00
N CYS A 164 9.88 3.33 25.26
CA CYS A 164 9.13 4.49 25.75
C CYS A 164 8.35 4.22 27.03
N ARG A 165 7.63 3.08 27.09
CA ARG A 165 6.89 2.69 28.28
C ARG A 165 7.81 2.51 29.48
N ARG A 166 8.97 1.90 29.29
CA ARG A 166 9.94 1.67 30.38
C ARG A 166 10.55 2.96 30.91
N LEU A 167 10.84 3.91 30.02
CA LEU A 167 11.38 5.22 30.39
C LEU A 167 10.30 6.26 30.71
N SER A 168 9.01 5.88 30.69
CA SER A 168 7.87 6.80 30.86
C SER A 168 7.91 8.01 29.91
N LEU A 169 8.39 7.79 28.68
CA LEU A 169 8.48 8.78 27.63
C LEU A 169 7.27 8.68 26.68
N PRO A 170 6.74 9.80 26.17
CA PRO A 170 5.69 9.76 25.17
C PRO A 170 6.21 9.18 23.85
N PHE A 171 5.35 8.47 23.13
CA PHE A 171 5.57 8.08 21.74
C PHE A 171 4.74 8.87 20.78
N ILE A 172 5.38 9.49 19.81
CA ILE A 172 4.76 10.40 18.85
C ILE A 172 5.12 9.98 17.42
N ARG A 173 4.13 10.01 16.53
CA ARG A 173 4.33 9.86 15.09
C ARG A 173 3.31 10.71 14.32
N LYS A 174 3.65 11.06 13.08
CA LYS A 174 2.66 11.51 12.09
C LYS A 174 1.69 10.36 11.82
N SER A 175 0.39 10.57 12.03
CA SER A 175 -0.64 9.56 11.76
C SER A 175 -0.50 9.05 10.33
N TYR A 176 -0.71 7.74 10.10
CA TYR A 176 -0.66 7.19 8.75
C TYR A 176 -1.75 7.78 7.85
N TRP A 177 -2.94 7.99 8.41
CA TRP A 177 -4.13 8.48 7.71
C TRP A 177 -4.77 9.65 8.45
N PRO A 178 -5.43 10.58 7.73
CA PRO A 178 -6.05 11.74 8.35
C PRO A 178 -7.34 11.35 9.10
N TYR A 179 -7.89 12.31 9.85
CA TYR A 179 -9.21 12.21 10.48
C TYR A 179 -9.38 11.01 11.44
N GLY A 180 -8.27 10.52 12.03
CA GLY A 180 -8.29 9.40 12.97
C GLY A 180 -8.68 8.07 12.34
N LYS A 181 -8.53 7.94 11.01
CA LYS A 181 -8.87 6.74 10.26
C LYS A 181 -7.85 5.64 10.52
N LYS A 182 -8.34 4.41 10.71
CA LYS A 182 -7.48 3.27 11.10
C LYS A 182 -6.61 2.79 9.94
N PHE A 183 -7.17 2.73 8.74
CA PHE A 183 -6.51 2.31 7.49
C PHE A 183 -7.16 3.06 6.32
N ALA A 184 -6.53 3.03 5.14
CA ALA A 184 -7.07 3.65 3.93
C ALA A 184 -7.47 2.60 2.88
N VAL A 185 -8.36 3.00 1.97
CA VAL A 185 -8.79 2.20 0.82
C VAL A 185 -8.75 3.07 -0.43
N CYS A 186 -7.96 2.66 -1.41
CA CYS A 186 -7.92 3.21 -2.76
C CYS A 186 -8.76 2.31 -3.67
N LEU A 187 -9.97 2.77 -4.01
CA LEU A 187 -10.84 2.07 -4.96
C LEU A 187 -10.45 2.47 -6.38
N THR A 188 -10.17 1.48 -7.22
CA THR A 188 -9.68 1.72 -8.59
C THR A 188 -10.40 0.85 -9.62
N HIS A 189 -10.59 1.42 -10.82
CA HIS A 189 -11.27 0.76 -11.93
C HIS A 189 -10.47 0.89 -13.22
N ASP A 190 -10.04 -0.25 -13.76
CA ASP A 190 -9.37 -0.29 -15.07
C ASP A 190 -10.44 -0.32 -16.18
N VAL A 191 -10.57 0.79 -16.90
CA VAL A 191 -11.52 0.99 -17.99
C VAL A 191 -10.91 0.47 -19.30
N ASP A 192 -10.86 -0.86 -19.41
CA ASP A 192 -10.34 -1.58 -20.58
C ASP A 192 -11.34 -1.65 -21.75
N GLU A 193 -12.61 -1.86 -21.41
CA GLU A 193 -13.63 -2.36 -22.32
C GLU A 193 -14.95 -1.63 -22.08
N PHE A 194 -15.41 -0.87 -23.09
CA PHE A 194 -16.74 -0.24 -23.06
C PHE A 194 -17.85 -1.16 -23.59
N LYS A 195 -17.44 -2.22 -24.31
CA LYS A 195 -18.33 -3.14 -24.99
C LYS A 195 -17.69 -4.50 -25.16
N LYS A 196 -18.52 -5.53 -25.23
CA LYS A 196 -18.11 -6.89 -25.50
C LYS A 196 -17.79 -7.05 -27.00
N THR A 197 -16.58 -7.51 -27.31
CA THR A 197 -16.06 -7.67 -28.69
C THR A 197 -15.63 -9.12 -28.96
N TYR A 198 -14.33 -9.41 -28.93
CA TYR A 198 -13.78 -10.75 -29.19
C TYR A 198 -14.26 -11.82 -28.18
N GLN A 199 -14.77 -11.38 -27.03
CA GLN A 199 -15.34 -12.21 -25.98
C GLN A 199 -16.62 -12.92 -26.45
N TRP A 200 -17.36 -12.38 -27.42
CA TRP A 200 -18.50 -13.07 -28.04
C TRP A 200 -18.12 -14.43 -28.66
N ILE A 201 -16.88 -14.58 -29.09
CA ILE A 201 -16.36 -15.82 -29.68
C ILE A 201 -15.56 -16.60 -28.62
N THR A 202 -14.63 -15.93 -27.95
CA THR A 202 -13.67 -16.62 -27.08
C THR A 202 -14.29 -17.19 -25.80
N LYS A 203 -15.30 -16.53 -25.20
CA LYS A 203 -15.94 -17.03 -23.97
C LYS A 203 -16.79 -18.30 -24.23
N PRO A 204 -17.70 -18.36 -25.22
CA PRO A 204 -18.40 -19.60 -25.56
C PRO A 204 -17.47 -20.76 -25.91
N LEU A 205 -16.42 -20.52 -26.71
CA LEU A 205 -15.45 -21.55 -27.06
C LEU A 205 -14.71 -22.11 -25.84
N ARG A 206 -14.33 -21.25 -24.89
CA ARG A 206 -13.73 -21.70 -23.61
C ARG A 206 -14.71 -22.51 -22.77
N ALA A 207 -15.98 -22.08 -22.69
CA ALA A 207 -17.03 -22.79 -21.96
C ALA A 207 -17.25 -24.20 -22.55
N LEU A 208 -17.37 -24.29 -23.88
CA LEU A 208 -17.46 -25.57 -24.60
C LEU A 208 -16.26 -26.47 -24.34
N LYS A 209 -15.04 -25.93 -24.44
CA LYS A 209 -13.80 -26.68 -24.19
C LYS A 209 -13.72 -27.22 -22.75
N LYS A 210 -14.31 -26.52 -21.78
CA LYS A 210 -14.36 -26.91 -20.36
C LYS A 210 -15.58 -27.76 -19.99
N GLY A 211 -16.53 -27.96 -20.90
CA GLY A 211 -17.82 -28.60 -20.58
C GLY A 211 -18.72 -27.78 -19.66
N ASP A 212 -18.48 -26.47 -19.54
CA ASP A 212 -19.24 -25.58 -18.65
C ASP A 212 -20.53 -25.10 -19.33
N TYR A 213 -21.57 -25.92 -19.20
CA TYR A 213 -22.88 -25.66 -19.81
C TYR A 213 -23.56 -24.40 -19.25
N LEU A 214 -23.36 -24.11 -17.97
CA LEU A 214 -23.97 -22.95 -17.33
C LEU A 214 -23.38 -21.66 -17.89
N SER A 215 -22.04 -21.57 -17.99
CA SER A 215 -21.38 -20.43 -18.63
C SER A 215 -21.82 -20.26 -20.08
N LEU A 216 -21.98 -21.35 -20.85
CA LEU A 216 -22.47 -21.28 -22.22
C LEU A 216 -23.89 -20.71 -22.30
N LYS A 217 -24.80 -21.18 -21.44
CA LYS A 217 -26.17 -20.65 -21.33
C LYS A 217 -26.16 -19.16 -20.99
N ASN A 218 -25.29 -18.73 -20.07
CA ASN A 218 -25.16 -17.33 -19.70
C ASN A 218 -24.63 -16.46 -20.85
N GLN A 219 -23.73 -16.99 -21.70
CA GLN A 219 -23.28 -16.28 -22.91
C GLN A 219 -24.42 -16.07 -23.91
N ILE A 220 -25.33 -17.04 -24.07
CA ILE A 220 -26.52 -16.91 -24.91
C ILE A 220 -27.48 -15.86 -24.34
N ALA A 221 -27.71 -15.88 -23.02
CA ALA A 221 -28.54 -14.87 -22.36
C ALA A 221 -27.95 -13.45 -22.48
N SER A 222 -26.63 -13.32 -22.31
CA SER A 222 -25.91 -12.06 -22.54
C SER A 222 -26.07 -11.56 -23.98
N PHE A 223 -26.02 -12.45 -24.97
CA PHE A 223 -26.27 -12.11 -26.37
C PHE A 223 -27.71 -11.62 -26.60
N TYR A 224 -28.68 -12.26 -25.96
CA TYR A 224 -30.08 -11.81 -26.00
C TYR A 224 -30.23 -10.40 -25.41
N ASN A 225 -29.60 -10.10 -24.26
CA ASN A 225 -29.57 -8.75 -23.69
C ASN A 225 -28.97 -7.73 -24.66
N LYS A 226 -27.91 -8.11 -25.39
CA LYS A 226 -27.29 -7.24 -26.41
C LYS A 226 -28.25 -6.91 -27.55
N ILE A 227 -29.02 -7.90 -28.03
CA ILE A 227 -30.05 -7.68 -29.07
C ILE A 227 -31.14 -6.73 -28.57
N GLN A 228 -31.46 -6.77 -27.28
CA GLN A 228 -32.40 -5.85 -26.64
C GLN A 228 -31.81 -4.45 -26.37
N GLY A 229 -30.60 -4.16 -26.84
CA GLY A 229 -29.95 -2.85 -26.71
C GLY A 229 -29.12 -2.66 -25.45
N LYS A 230 -29.04 -3.66 -24.55
CA LYS A 230 -28.20 -3.58 -23.34
C LYS A 230 -26.80 -4.08 -23.64
N GLU A 231 -25.81 -3.20 -23.64
CA GLU A 231 -24.42 -3.58 -23.84
C GLU A 231 -23.89 -4.32 -22.59
N PRO A 232 -23.51 -5.61 -22.67
CA PRO A 232 -23.20 -6.40 -21.48
C PRO A 232 -21.99 -5.91 -20.67
N TYR A 233 -21.08 -5.13 -21.28
CA TYR A 233 -19.89 -4.59 -20.60
C TYR A 233 -20.03 -3.09 -20.28
N TRP A 234 -21.18 -2.48 -20.60
CA TRP A 234 -21.51 -1.13 -20.13
C TRP A 234 -22.24 -1.24 -18.79
N THR A 235 -21.47 -1.23 -17.72
CA THR A 235 -21.94 -1.39 -16.33
C THR A 235 -21.66 -0.16 -15.46
N PHE A 236 -21.13 0.91 -16.08
CA PHE A 236 -20.76 2.16 -15.40
C PHE A 236 -21.95 2.75 -14.63
N ASP A 237 -23.15 2.73 -15.21
CA ASP A 237 -24.36 3.28 -14.58
C ASP A 237 -24.66 2.58 -13.24
N GLU A 238 -24.50 1.25 -13.17
CA GLU A 238 -24.71 0.49 -11.93
C GLU A 238 -23.60 0.77 -10.91
N LEU A 239 -22.35 0.78 -11.38
CA LEU A 239 -21.18 1.03 -10.53
C LEU A 239 -21.24 2.42 -9.91
N MET A 240 -21.40 3.47 -10.73
CA MET A 240 -21.49 4.86 -10.30
C MET A 240 -22.64 5.07 -9.31
N LYS A 241 -23.82 4.49 -9.61
CA LYS A 241 -24.95 4.53 -8.68
C LYS A 241 -24.61 3.89 -7.34
N SER A 242 -23.95 2.73 -7.34
CA SER A 242 -23.56 2.03 -6.11
C SER A 242 -22.56 2.83 -5.27
N GLU A 243 -21.62 3.52 -5.92
CA GLU A 243 -20.63 4.37 -5.25
C GLU A 243 -21.25 5.66 -4.70
N GLU A 244 -22.14 6.28 -5.47
CA GLU A 244 -22.91 7.45 -5.05
C GLU A 244 -23.77 7.13 -3.82
N GLU A 245 -24.53 6.02 -3.85
CA GLU A 245 -25.34 5.55 -2.72
C GLU A 245 -24.48 5.26 -1.48
N SER A 246 -23.22 4.87 -1.67
CA SER A 246 -22.27 4.62 -0.58
C SER A 246 -21.50 5.88 -0.17
N GLY A 247 -21.58 6.98 -0.91
CA GLY A 247 -20.82 8.20 -0.66
C GLY A 247 -19.30 8.05 -0.84
N VAL A 248 -18.83 7.09 -1.64
CA VAL A 248 -17.41 6.85 -1.89
C VAL A 248 -16.97 7.43 -3.24
N LYS A 249 -15.66 7.63 -3.40
CA LYS A 249 -15.01 8.06 -4.64
C LYS A 249 -13.92 7.07 -5.02
N SER A 250 -13.70 6.94 -6.33
CA SER A 250 -12.78 5.96 -6.91
C SER A 250 -11.93 6.58 -8.02
N SER A 251 -10.84 5.92 -8.37
CA SER A 251 -9.96 6.29 -9.49
C SER A 251 -10.23 5.41 -10.71
N TYR A 252 -10.58 6.03 -11.83
CA TYR A 252 -10.86 5.37 -13.09
C TYR A 252 -9.69 5.54 -14.07
N TYR A 253 -9.01 4.44 -14.38
CA TYR A 253 -7.86 4.43 -15.28
C TYR A 253 -8.30 4.06 -16.70
N PHE A 254 -8.13 4.98 -17.65
CA PHE A 254 -8.62 4.81 -19.03
C PHE A 254 -7.55 4.25 -19.96
N LEU A 255 -7.86 3.12 -20.61
CA LEU A 255 -6.93 2.47 -21.54
C LEU A 255 -6.97 3.11 -22.92
N ARG A 256 -5.78 3.41 -23.44
CA ARG A 256 -5.59 3.72 -24.86
C ARG A 256 -4.57 2.81 -25.50
N GLU A 257 -5.02 1.64 -25.95
CA GLU A 257 -4.12 0.70 -26.63
C GLU A 257 -3.61 1.20 -27.98
N ASN A 258 -2.31 0.97 -28.21
CA ASN A 258 -1.66 1.28 -29.47
C ASN A 258 -1.80 0.10 -30.44
N THR A 259 -2.45 0.32 -31.58
CA THR A 259 -2.69 -0.73 -32.58
C THR A 259 -1.66 -0.81 -33.69
N ARG A 260 -0.65 0.08 -33.69
CA ARG A 260 0.40 0.06 -34.72
C ARG A 260 1.15 -1.27 -34.68
N GLY A 261 1.20 -1.96 -35.81
CA GLY A 261 1.92 -3.23 -35.97
C GLY A 261 1.20 -4.49 -35.47
N ILE A 262 0.05 -4.36 -34.78
CA ILE A 262 -0.69 -5.51 -34.21
C ILE A 262 -1.21 -6.48 -35.29
N ILE A 263 -1.53 -5.97 -36.47
CA ILE A 263 -2.06 -6.76 -37.59
C ILE A 263 -1.08 -7.88 -37.98
N PHE A 264 0.23 -7.69 -37.77
CA PHE A 264 1.28 -8.65 -38.11
C PHE A 264 1.56 -9.69 -36.99
N SER A 265 0.85 -9.62 -35.85
CA SER A 265 0.99 -10.57 -34.74
C SER A 265 -0.39 -11.08 -34.29
N PRO A 266 -0.85 -12.25 -34.79
CA PRO A 266 -2.13 -12.84 -34.41
C PRO A 266 -2.31 -13.06 -32.90
N LYS A 267 -1.20 -13.26 -32.16
CA LYS A 267 -1.20 -13.37 -30.70
C LYS A 267 -1.66 -12.08 -30.00
N ASN A 268 -1.64 -10.95 -30.69
CA ASN A 268 -1.99 -9.62 -30.15
C ASN A 268 -3.36 -9.13 -30.62
N TRP A 269 -4.12 -9.93 -31.39
CA TRP A 269 -5.41 -9.49 -31.94
C TRP A 269 -6.48 -9.18 -30.89
N HIS A 270 -6.41 -9.74 -29.67
CA HIS A 270 -7.30 -9.35 -28.58
C HIS A 270 -7.14 -7.86 -28.21
N MET A 271 -5.97 -7.27 -28.44
CA MET A 271 -5.73 -5.84 -28.21
C MET A 271 -6.50 -4.95 -29.19
N LEU A 272 -6.83 -5.44 -30.40
CA LEU A 272 -7.69 -4.72 -31.34
C LEU A 272 -9.10 -4.51 -30.76
N GLY A 273 -9.58 -5.47 -29.96
CA GLY A 273 -10.87 -5.37 -29.27
C GLY A 273 -10.90 -4.34 -28.15
N ARG A 274 -9.73 -3.92 -27.65
CA ARG A 274 -9.52 -2.97 -26.54
C ARG A 274 -8.96 -1.61 -27.00
N SER A 275 -8.62 -1.47 -28.28
CA SER A 275 -8.23 -0.18 -28.84
C SER A 275 -9.47 0.66 -29.10
N HIS A 276 -9.88 1.38 -28.06
CA HIS A 276 -11.00 2.28 -28.11
C HIS A 276 -10.51 3.72 -28.33
N ASN A 277 -11.21 4.43 -29.23
CA ASN A 277 -11.04 5.87 -29.36
C ASN A 277 -11.77 6.55 -28.19
N LEU A 278 -11.02 7.16 -27.28
CA LEU A 278 -11.55 7.86 -26.11
C LEU A 278 -12.31 9.14 -26.50
N ASN A 279 -12.11 9.67 -27.71
CA ASN A 279 -12.81 10.85 -28.21
C ASN A 279 -14.26 10.58 -28.67
N LYS A 280 -14.76 9.34 -28.57
CA LYS A 280 -16.16 9.07 -28.90
C LYS A 280 -17.11 9.81 -27.93
N PRO A 281 -18.25 10.36 -28.40
CA PRO A 281 -19.14 11.17 -27.56
C PRO A 281 -19.54 10.50 -26.24
N TYR A 282 -19.91 9.22 -26.26
CA TYR A 282 -20.32 8.50 -25.06
C TYR A 282 -19.18 8.26 -24.06
N VAL A 283 -17.93 8.12 -24.52
CA VAL A 283 -16.76 7.97 -23.64
C VAL A 283 -16.39 9.30 -23.02
N ARG A 284 -16.41 10.37 -23.82
CA ARG A 284 -16.19 11.73 -23.31
C ARG A 284 -17.24 12.12 -22.27
N GLN A 285 -18.50 11.74 -22.50
CA GLN A 285 -19.57 11.97 -21.54
C GLN A 285 -19.30 11.20 -20.25
N LEU A 286 -18.97 9.90 -20.33
CA LEU A 286 -18.61 9.11 -19.15
C LEU A 286 -17.45 9.72 -18.34
N ILE A 287 -16.36 10.14 -19.00
CA ILE A 287 -15.22 10.79 -18.32
C ILE A 287 -15.66 12.07 -17.60
N LYS A 288 -16.52 12.87 -18.23
CA LYS A 288 -17.08 14.08 -17.61
C LYS A 288 -17.98 13.76 -16.44
N ASP A 289 -18.92 12.82 -16.59
CA ASP A 289 -19.85 12.43 -15.52
C ASP A 289 -19.09 11.90 -14.29
N LEU A 290 -18.04 11.10 -14.51
CA LEU A 290 -17.16 10.62 -13.43
C LEU A 290 -16.43 11.76 -12.73
N SER A 291 -15.85 12.68 -13.49
CA SER A 291 -15.13 13.85 -12.96
C SER A 291 -16.05 14.79 -12.18
N GLU A 292 -17.23 15.10 -12.73
CA GLU A 292 -18.27 15.93 -12.08
C GLU A 292 -18.80 15.27 -10.79
N ALA A 293 -18.84 13.94 -10.75
CA ALA A 293 -19.14 13.18 -9.53
C ALA A 293 -17.98 13.15 -8.53
N GLY A 294 -16.84 13.79 -8.80
CA GLY A 294 -15.68 13.84 -7.91
C GLY A 294 -14.81 12.58 -7.90
N ASN A 295 -14.95 11.70 -8.90
CA ASN A 295 -14.03 10.58 -9.09
C ASN A 295 -12.76 11.06 -9.79
N GLU A 296 -11.67 10.36 -9.53
CA GLU A 296 -10.41 10.63 -10.22
C GLU A 296 -10.40 9.97 -11.60
N ILE A 297 -9.84 10.69 -12.57
CA ILE A 297 -9.51 10.17 -13.89
C ILE A 297 -7.99 9.96 -13.94
N GLY A 298 -7.54 8.80 -14.40
CA GLY A 298 -6.12 8.51 -14.57
C GLY A 298 -5.79 7.73 -15.83
N VAL A 299 -4.50 7.46 -16.03
CA VAL A 299 -4.01 6.75 -17.21
C VAL A 299 -4.02 5.24 -16.95
N HIS A 300 -4.63 4.46 -17.85
CA HIS A 300 -4.31 3.03 -17.94
C HIS A 300 -3.29 2.82 -19.06
N GLY A 301 -2.02 2.71 -18.70
CA GLY A 301 -0.91 2.66 -19.64
C GLY A 301 -1.05 1.46 -20.59
N SER A 302 -0.96 1.70 -21.90
CA SER A 302 -0.99 0.64 -22.92
C SER A 302 0.07 -0.45 -22.72
N THR A 303 -0.10 -1.57 -23.43
CA THR A 303 0.88 -2.67 -23.40
C THR A 303 2.31 -2.24 -23.77
N LEU A 304 2.50 -1.15 -24.53
CA LEU A 304 3.82 -0.68 -24.98
C LEU A 304 4.35 0.56 -24.23
N SER A 305 3.59 1.15 -23.30
CA SER A 305 3.96 2.41 -22.64
C SER A 305 4.85 2.22 -21.41
N TYR A 306 4.90 1.01 -20.83
CA TYR A 306 5.64 0.75 -19.58
C TYR A 306 7.17 0.90 -19.72
N GLU A 307 7.69 0.98 -20.95
CA GLU A 307 9.11 1.23 -21.26
C GLU A 307 9.32 2.47 -22.16
N ASN A 308 8.27 3.26 -22.40
CA ASN A 308 8.33 4.39 -23.32
C ASN A 308 7.61 5.63 -22.75
N PRO A 309 8.36 6.62 -22.25
CA PRO A 309 7.79 7.82 -21.64
C PRO A 309 7.03 8.69 -22.65
N ASP A 310 7.44 8.72 -23.92
CA ASP A 310 6.78 9.54 -24.94
C ASP A 310 5.38 9.00 -25.30
N ILE A 311 5.25 7.67 -25.44
CA ILE A 311 3.95 7.02 -25.64
C ILE A 311 3.05 7.31 -24.44
N LEU A 312 3.60 7.14 -23.22
CA LEU A 312 2.84 7.35 -22.00
C LEU A 312 2.38 8.81 -21.86
N LYS A 313 3.28 9.76 -22.11
CA LYS A 313 3.00 11.19 -22.09
C LYS A 313 1.92 11.57 -23.10
N SER A 314 2.00 11.05 -24.32
CA SER A 314 0.97 11.28 -25.35
C SER A 314 -0.41 10.73 -24.92
N GLN A 315 -0.48 9.62 -24.19
CA GLN A 315 -1.74 9.07 -23.69
C GLN A 315 -2.31 9.92 -22.56
N LYS A 316 -1.44 10.35 -21.62
CA LYS A 316 -1.78 11.31 -20.56
C LYS A 316 -2.38 12.58 -21.16
N ASP A 317 -1.70 13.18 -22.13
CA ASP A 317 -2.12 14.43 -22.76
C ASP A 317 -3.47 14.29 -23.50
N GLU A 318 -3.75 13.15 -24.14
CA GLU A 318 -5.07 12.87 -24.75
C GLU A 318 -6.19 12.81 -23.70
N ILE A 319 -5.94 12.18 -22.55
CA ILE A 319 -6.91 12.07 -21.45
C ILE A 319 -7.11 13.43 -20.77
N GLU A 320 -6.05 14.21 -20.56
CA GLU A 320 -6.11 15.59 -20.04
C GLU A 320 -6.96 16.48 -20.95
N GLN A 321 -6.78 16.38 -22.27
CA GLN A 321 -7.58 17.14 -23.23
C GLN A 321 -9.08 16.79 -23.17
N ILE A 322 -9.41 15.52 -22.91
CA ILE A 322 -10.80 15.07 -22.83
C ILE A 322 -11.45 15.46 -21.50
N SER A 323 -10.73 15.26 -20.39
CA SER A 323 -11.21 15.51 -19.02
C SER A 323 -11.21 17.00 -18.66
N GLY A 324 -10.30 17.80 -19.24
CA GLY A 324 -10.10 19.20 -18.90
C GLY A 324 -9.35 19.41 -17.57
N ALA A 325 -8.73 18.37 -17.03
CA ALA A 325 -7.98 18.39 -15.77
C ALA A 325 -6.60 17.74 -15.95
N GLU A 326 -5.66 18.08 -15.08
CA GLU A 326 -4.36 17.42 -15.02
C GLU A 326 -4.51 15.99 -14.49
N ILE A 327 -3.73 15.07 -15.05
CA ILE A 327 -3.76 13.65 -14.66
C ILE A 327 -2.50 13.32 -13.87
N TYR A 328 -2.67 12.71 -12.69
CA TYR A 328 -1.56 12.40 -11.77
C TYR A 328 -1.31 10.91 -11.59
N GLY A 329 -2.34 10.08 -11.70
CA GLY A 329 -2.30 8.65 -11.42
C GLY A 329 -2.20 7.76 -12.65
N ILE A 330 -1.59 6.58 -12.46
CA ILE A 330 -1.50 5.53 -13.47
C ILE A 330 -1.72 4.14 -12.88
N ARG A 331 -2.20 3.23 -13.75
CA ARG A 331 -1.90 1.80 -13.68
C ARG A 331 -1.47 1.27 -15.06
N GLN A 332 -0.43 0.45 -15.14
CA GLN A 332 -0.02 -0.21 -16.38
C GLN A 332 -0.93 -1.39 -16.70
N HIS A 333 -1.33 -1.51 -17.97
CA HIS A 333 -2.14 -2.63 -18.43
C HIS A 333 -1.46 -3.96 -18.15
N ARG A 334 -2.21 -4.89 -17.54
CA ARG A 334 -1.72 -6.22 -17.08
C ARG A 334 -0.64 -6.17 -16.01
N LEU A 335 -0.52 -5.05 -15.29
CA LEU A 335 0.54 -4.81 -14.31
C LEU A 335 1.94 -5.03 -14.94
N ASN A 336 2.10 -4.61 -16.20
CA ASN A 336 3.38 -4.72 -16.88
C ASN A 336 4.37 -3.72 -16.27
N MET A 337 5.44 -4.26 -15.70
CA MET A 337 6.49 -3.48 -15.04
C MET A 337 7.85 -4.04 -15.47
N ASN A 338 8.75 -3.15 -15.87
CA ASN A 338 10.18 -3.38 -15.92
C ASN A 338 10.79 -2.52 -14.81
N ILE A 339 11.18 -3.13 -13.68
CA ILE A 339 11.64 -2.40 -12.51
C ILE A 339 13.16 -2.17 -12.60
N PRO A 340 13.66 -0.94 -12.37
CA PRO A 340 12.94 0.29 -12.02
C PRO A 340 12.50 1.14 -13.25
N LYS A 341 12.80 0.68 -14.47
CA LYS A 341 12.63 1.46 -15.70
C LYS A 341 11.23 2.05 -15.91
N THR A 342 10.18 1.32 -15.54
CA THR A 342 8.79 1.76 -15.69
C THR A 342 8.48 2.96 -14.81
N TRP A 343 8.97 2.98 -13.57
CA TRP A 343 8.81 4.13 -12.67
C TRP A 343 9.53 5.37 -13.21
N GLU A 344 10.73 5.22 -13.75
CA GLU A 344 11.42 6.32 -14.44
C GLU A 344 10.60 6.86 -15.62
N CYS A 345 9.99 5.98 -16.42
CA CYS A 345 9.16 6.38 -17.56
C CYS A 345 7.91 7.14 -17.10
N GLN A 346 7.30 6.73 -15.99
CA GLN A 346 6.13 7.39 -15.41
C GLN A 346 6.45 8.80 -14.88
N ILE A 347 7.58 8.98 -14.18
CA ILE A 347 8.03 10.32 -13.76
C ILE A 347 8.29 11.21 -14.98
N ASN A 348 8.98 10.68 -16.00
CA ASN A 348 9.27 11.45 -17.21
C ASN A 348 7.99 11.85 -17.98
N ALA A 349 6.89 11.11 -17.81
CA ALA A 349 5.58 11.47 -18.33
C ALA A 349 4.82 12.48 -17.44
N GLY A 350 5.38 12.88 -16.29
CA GLY A 350 4.80 13.82 -15.35
C GLY A 350 3.70 13.22 -14.46
N LEU A 351 3.79 11.93 -14.14
CA LEU A 351 2.89 11.27 -13.21
C LEU A 351 3.42 11.36 -11.78
N MET A 352 2.51 11.43 -10.81
CA MET A 352 2.82 11.62 -9.39
C MET A 352 2.89 10.29 -8.64
N TYR A 353 2.04 9.33 -9.01
CA TYR A 353 1.92 8.06 -8.30
C TYR A 353 1.54 6.92 -9.26
N ASP A 354 1.86 5.69 -8.85
CA ASP A 354 1.55 4.45 -9.58
C ASP A 354 0.82 3.44 -8.69
N THR A 355 -0.04 2.62 -9.29
CA THR A 355 -0.79 1.54 -8.62
C THR A 355 -0.62 0.20 -9.35
N SER A 356 0.53 0.01 -10.00
CA SER A 356 0.81 -1.14 -10.87
C SER A 356 1.52 -2.29 -10.16
N LEU A 357 2.21 -2.03 -9.04
CA LEU A 357 2.97 -3.07 -8.34
C LEU A 357 2.01 -4.05 -7.64
N GLY A 358 1.70 -5.15 -8.31
CA GLY A 358 0.88 -6.22 -7.77
C GLY A 358 1.09 -7.54 -8.52
N TYR A 359 0.36 -8.57 -8.09
CA TYR A 359 0.35 -9.87 -8.75
C TYR A 359 -0.61 -9.87 -9.93
N LYS A 360 -0.15 -10.40 -11.08
CA LYS A 360 -1.02 -10.60 -12.26
C LYS A 360 -2.15 -11.59 -11.91
N SER A 361 -3.25 -11.52 -12.65
CA SER A 361 -4.48 -12.27 -12.33
C SER A 361 -4.30 -13.77 -12.11
N ASP A 362 -3.40 -14.39 -12.87
CA ASP A 362 -3.11 -15.84 -12.76
C ASP A 362 -2.33 -16.22 -11.48
N TYR A 363 -1.78 -15.22 -10.77
CA TYR A 363 -0.94 -15.40 -9.58
C TYR A 363 -1.66 -15.05 -8.27
N GLY A 364 -2.92 -14.63 -8.32
CA GLY A 364 -3.74 -14.36 -7.13
C GLY A 364 -3.59 -12.95 -6.55
N ASN A 365 -3.98 -12.79 -5.29
CA ASN A 365 -3.96 -11.53 -4.54
C ASN A 365 -2.93 -11.58 -3.40
N GLY A 366 -2.47 -10.42 -2.92
CA GLY A 366 -1.47 -10.32 -1.85
C GLY A 366 -0.56 -9.11 -1.99
N PHE A 367 0.48 -9.06 -1.17
CA PHE A 367 1.34 -7.87 -1.01
C PHE A 367 2.67 -8.06 -1.72
N ARG A 368 2.71 -7.73 -3.03
CA ARG A 368 3.96 -7.74 -3.79
C ARG A 368 4.95 -6.73 -3.18
N PHE A 369 6.24 -7.08 -3.14
CA PHE A 369 7.27 -6.36 -2.36
C PHE A 369 6.97 -6.28 -0.86
N GLY A 370 6.12 -7.17 -0.35
CA GLY A 370 5.92 -7.35 1.09
C GLY A 370 5.37 -6.13 1.81
N THR A 371 4.69 -5.21 1.13
CA THR A 371 4.11 -4.02 1.78
C THR A 371 2.71 -3.70 1.25
N CYS A 372 1.88 -3.19 2.15
CA CYS A 372 0.57 -2.57 1.90
C CYS A 372 0.59 -1.05 2.13
N PHE A 373 1.77 -0.44 2.22
CA PHE A 373 1.90 1.01 2.39
C PHE A 373 2.39 1.69 1.12
N PRO A 374 2.00 2.96 0.88
CA PRO A 374 2.65 3.78 -0.12
C PRO A 374 4.15 3.93 0.17
N PHE A 375 4.98 3.85 -0.86
CA PHE A 375 6.42 4.01 -0.71
C PHE A 375 7.05 4.65 -1.95
N TYR A 376 8.26 5.20 -1.77
CA TYR A 376 9.08 5.67 -2.89
C TYR A 376 10.04 4.56 -3.31
N PRO A 377 9.97 4.08 -4.56
CA PRO A 377 10.82 3.00 -5.01
C PRO A 377 12.31 3.39 -5.11
N ALA A 378 13.16 2.38 -5.09
CA ALA A 378 14.58 2.51 -5.39
C ALA A 378 14.86 2.42 -6.89
N GLY A 379 15.76 3.28 -7.38
CA GLY A 379 16.37 3.19 -8.69
C GLY A 379 17.49 2.15 -8.73
N LYS A 380 18.17 2.09 -9.87
CA LYS A 380 19.21 1.08 -10.11
C LYS A 380 20.37 1.19 -9.13
N ASP A 381 20.71 2.40 -8.71
CA ASP A 381 21.81 2.69 -7.79
C ASP A 381 21.29 2.94 -6.36
N MET A 382 20.09 2.42 -6.04
CA MET A 382 19.37 2.61 -4.77
C MET A 382 19.00 4.06 -4.44
N ASP A 383 19.02 4.94 -5.44
CA ASP A 383 18.53 6.30 -5.34
C ASP A 383 17.00 6.33 -5.28
N ARG A 384 16.42 7.27 -4.52
CA ARG A 384 14.96 7.42 -4.41
C ARG A 384 14.37 7.88 -5.75
N ILE A 385 13.48 7.08 -6.32
CA ILE A 385 12.64 7.49 -7.44
C ILE A 385 11.43 8.25 -6.87
N ASN A 386 11.25 9.51 -7.28
CA ASN A 386 10.20 10.40 -6.78
C ASN A 386 8.82 10.14 -7.40
N ILE A 387 8.41 8.88 -7.47
CA ILE A 387 7.04 8.45 -7.76
C ILE A 387 6.53 7.71 -6.53
N LEU A 388 5.31 7.99 -6.12
CA LEU A 388 4.71 7.26 -5.01
C LEU A 388 4.07 5.96 -5.54
N GLU A 389 4.62 4.81 -5.20
CA GLU A 389 3.99 3.52 -5.52
C GLU A 389 2.96 3.17 -4.44
N MET A 390 1.76 2.76 -4.86
CA MET A 390 0.68 2.26 -4.01
C MET A 390 0.36 0.81 -4.40
N PRO A 391 0.99 -0.19 -3.77
CA PRO A 391 0.90 -1.58 -4.19
C PRO A 391 -0.53 -2.10 -4.30
N LEU A 392 -0.83 -2.76 -5.43
CA LEU A 392 -2.11 -3.41 -5.66
C LEU A 392 -2.20 -4.71 -4.86
N SER A 393 -3.13 -4.74 -3.90
CA SER A 393 -3.29 -5.87 -2.98
C SER A 393 -4.42 -6.82 -3.39
N LEU A 394 -5.46 -6.31 -4.06
CA LEU A 394 -6.69 -7.04 -4.35
C LEU A 394 -7.21 -6.73 -5.76
N MET A 395 -7.43 -7.75 -6.57
CA MET A 395 -7.98 -7.66 -7.92
C MET A 395 -9.16 -8.65 -8.08
N ASP A 396 -10.26 -8.15 -8.63
CA ASP A 396 -11.49 -8.89 -8.87
C ASP A 396 -11.31 -10.21 -9.64
N ILE A 397 -10.62 -10.20 -10.77
CA ILE A 397 -10.45 -11.34 -11.66
C ILE A 397 -9.52 -12.42 -11.10
N SER A 398 -8.84 -12.14 -9.99
CA SER A 398 -8.05 -13.09 -9.21
C SER A 398 -8.86 -13.83 -8.15
N LEU A 399 -10.11 -13.41 -7.89
CA LEU A 399 -10.95 -13.99 -6.84
C LEU A 399 -11.69 -15.24 -7.33
N PRO A 400 -11.67 -16.34 -6.54
CA PRO A 400 -12.52 -17.48 -6.84
C PRO A 400 -14.01 -17.15 -6.61
N PRO A 401 -14.93 -17.84 -7.32
CA PRO A 401 -16.36 -17.66 -7.09
C PRO A 401 -16.82 -18.29 -5.75
N GLY A 402 -17.95 -17.79 -5.23
CA GLY A 402 -18.55 -18.25 -3.97
C GLY A 402 -17.73 -17.89 -2.73
N ASP A 403 -18.11 -18.43 -1.57
CA ASP A 403 -17.62 -18.00 -0.26
C ASP A 403 -16.09 -17.86 -0.14
N ARG A 404 -15.31 -18.73 -0.80
CA ARG A 404 -13.84 -18.65 -0.83
C ARG A 404 -13.30 -17.32 -1.37
N GLY A 405 -14.00 -16.71 -2.34
CA GLY A 405 -13.62 -15.39 -2.86
C GLY A 405 -13.84 -14.30 -1.82
N TRP A 406 -14.94 -14.38 -1.10
CA TRP A 406 -15.24 -13.44 -0.03
C TRP A 406 -14.32 -13.62 1.20
N GLU A 407 -13.97 -14.86 1.54
CA GLU A 407 -12.96 -15.17 2.58
C GLU A 407 -11.61 -14.53 2.25
N GLU A 408 -11.16 -14.59 0.98
CA GLU A 408 -9.93 -13.95 0.54
C GLU A 408 -10.00 -12.42 0.64
N VAL A 409 -11.14 -11.82 0.29
CA VAL A 409 -11.39 -10.38 0.47
C VAL A 409 -11.28 -10.00 1.96
N ILE A 410 -11.95 -10.74 2.86
CA ILE A 410 -11.87 -10.50 4.30
C ILE A 410 -10.43 -10.63 4.80
N ARG A 411 -9.70 -11.67 4.37
CA ARG A 411 -8.32 -11.92 4.79
C ARG A 411 -7.44 -10.70 4.48
N ILE A 412 -7.53 -10.18 3.25
CA ILE A 412 -6.72 -9.03 2.81
C ILE A 412 -7.12 -7.76 3.56
N ILE A 413 -8.42 -7.47 3.71
CA ILE A 413 -8.90 -6.30 4.46
C ILE A 413 -8.41 -6.36 5.90
N SER A 414 -8.54 -7.50 6.57
CA SER A 414 -8.09 -7.65 7.96
C SER A 414 -6.59 -7.44 8.11
N THR A 415 -5.77 -7.99 7.19
CA THR A 415 -4.32 -7.76 7.21
C THR A 415 -3.97 -6.29 7.04
N VAL A 416 -4.59 -5.58 6.09
CA VAL A 416 -4.36 -4.14 5.90
C VAL A 416 -4.81 -3.34 7.13
N GLU A 417 -5.97 -3.68 7.69
CA GLU A 417 -6.52 -3.00 8.87
C GLU A 417 -5.62 -3.17 10.10
N ASP A 418 -5.12 -4.39 10.35
CA ASP A 418 -4.27 -4.72 11.49
C ASP A 418 -2.92 -4.00 11.42
N LEU A 419 -2.42 -3.75 10.21
CA LEU A 419 -1.19 -3.01 9.96
C LEU A 419 -1.39 -1.51 9.79
N ASN A 420 -2.63 -1.01 9.85
CA ASN A 420 -2.97 0.38 9.53
C ASN A 420 -2.54 0.80 8.11
N GLY A 421 -2.54 -0.12 7.15
CA GLY A 421 -2.03 0.09 5.79
C GLY A 421 -3.03 0.71 4.81
N LEU A 422 -2.71 0.58 3.52
CA LEU A 422 -3.53 0.96 2.39
C LEU A 422 -4.03 -0.29 1.64
N LEU A 423 -5.34 -0.38 1.45
CA LEU A 423 -5.95 -1.35 0.55
C LEU A 423 -6.14 -0.70 -0.83
N THR A 424 -5.23 -0.97 -1.76
CA THR A 424 -5.47 -0.67 -3.17
C THR A 424 -6.25 -1.84 -3.80
N ALA A 425 -7.47 -1.57 -4.24
CA ALA A 425 -8.38 -2.57 -4.81
C ALA A 425 -8.74 -2.23 -6.26
N LEU A 426 -8.62 -3.22 -7.15
CA LEU A 426 -8.96 -3.13 -8.58
C LEU A 426 -10.21 -3.93 -8.90
N TRP A 427 -11.26 -3.22 -9.36
CA TRP A 427 -12.46 -3.81 -9.95
C TRP A 427 -12.67 -3.32 -11.38
N HIS A 428 -12.75 -4.23 -12.35
CA HIS A 428 -13.01 -3.87 -13.73
C HIS A 428 -14.52 -3.67 -13.94
N PRO A 429 -14.98 -2.59 -14.60
CA PRO A 429 -16.41 -2.37 -14.82
C PRO A 429 -17.14 -3.60 -15.41
N PRO A 430 -16.63 -4.33 -16.42
CA PRO A 430 -17.33 -5.49 -16.97
C PRO A 430 -17.71 -6.59 -15.96
N VAL A 431 -17.04 -6.70 -14.80
CA VAL A 431 -17.36 -7.77 -13.82
C VAL A 431 -18.64 -7.53 -13.04
N PHE A 432 -19.26 -6.35 -13.15
CA PHE A 432 -20.59 -6.07 -12.61
C PHE A 432 -21.71 -6.76 -13.39
N ASN A 433 -21.41 -7.29 -14.59
CA ASN A 433 -22.35 -8.14 -15.30
C ASN A 433 -22.47 -9.51 -14.62
N GLN A 434 -23.47 -9.62 -13.73
CA GLN A 434 -23.73 -10.80 -12.91
C GLN A 434 -23.97 -12.09 -13.73
N LEU A 435 -24.44 -11.99 -14.98
CA LEU A 435 -24.64 -13.18 -15.82
C LEU A 435 -23.31 -13.84 -16.19
N GLU A 436 -22.29 -13.04 -16.47
CA GLU A 436 -20.99 -13.53 -16.92
C GLU A 436 -19.95 -13.63 -15.81
N TYR A 437 -20.12 -12.83 -14.75
CA TYR A 437 -19.23 -12.73 -13.60
C TYR A 437 -20.05 -12.78 -12.31
N PRO A 438 -20.62 -13.94 -11.97
CA PRO A 438 -21.37 -14.07 -10.73
C PRO A 438 -20.47 -13.72 -9.54
N PHE A 439 -21.08 -13.17 -8.49
CA PHE A 439 -20.45 -12.75 -7.23
C PHE A 439 -19.53 -11.52 -7.28
N LEU A 440 -18.77 -11.29 -8.36
CA LEU A 440 -17.71 -10.25 -8.34
C LEU A 440 -18.24 -8.83 -8.10
N GLY A 441 -19.34 -8.43 -8.74
CA GLY A 441 -19.99 -7.15 -8.45
C GLY A 441 -20.57 -7.05 -7.04
N GLU A 442 -21.00 -8.18 -6.45
CA GLU A 442 -21.49 -8.24 -5.07
C GLU A 442 -20.34 -8.10 -4.06
N TYR A 443 -19.19 -8.73 -4.33
CA TYR A 443 -17.99 -8.60 -3.50
C TYR A 443 -17.54 -7.16 -3.40
N TYR A 444 -17.60 -6.40 -4.50
CA TYR A 444 -17.29 -4.97 -4.47
C TYR A 444 -18.17 -4.22 -3.48
N LYS A 445 -19.50 -4.36 -3.62
CA LYS A 445 -20.47 -3.66 -2.76
C LYS A 445 -20.29 -4.03 -1.29
N ARG A 446 -20.03 -5.31 -1.01
CA ARG A 446 -19.77 -5.82 0.35
C ARG A 446 -18.43 -5.34 0.91
N LEU A 447 -17.38 -5.25 0.09
CA LEU A 447 -16.08 -4.72 0.46
C LEU A 447 -16.20 -3.27 0.88
N VAL A 448 -16.84 -2.43 0.05
CA VAL A 448 -17.07 -1.01 0.35
C VAL A 448 -17.80 -0.86 1.68
N TYR A 449 -18.93 -1.56 1.83
CA TYR A 449 -19.71 -1.54 3.07
C TYR A 449 -18.87 -1.97 4.30
N LEU A 450 -18.12 -3.07 4.20
CA LEU A 450 -17.28 -3.57 5.29
C LEU A 450 -16.20 -2.57 5.69
N CYS A 451 -15.51 -1.96 4.73
CA CYS A 451 -14.49 -0.95 4.99
C CYS A 451 -15.06 0.31 5.67
N GLN A 452 -16.27 0.73 5.30
CA GLN A 452 -16.97 1.83 5.97
C GLN A 452 -17.28 1.49 7.44
N GLN A 453 -17.79 0.28 7.71
CA GLN A 453 -18.05 -0.17 9.09
C GLN A 453 -16.77 -0.23 9.93
N LYS A 454 -15.62 -0.50 9.30
CA LYS A 454 -14.30 -0.52 9.94
C LYS A 454 -13.64 0.86 10.03
N ASN A 455 -14.37 1.95 9.74
CA ASN A 455 -13.89 3.33 9.77
C ASN A 455 -12.65 3.57 8.89
N ALA A 456 -12.63 2.97 7.69
CA ALA A 456 -11.59 3.21 6.70
C ALA A 456 -11.69 4.62 6.11
N TRP A 457 -10.55 5.17 5.68
CA TRP A 457 -10.53 6.32 4.77
C TRP A 457 -10.64 5.83 3.33
N ILE A 458 -11.85 5.84 2.76
CA ILE A 458 -12.10 5.40 1.39
C ILE A 458 -12.08 6.63 0.49
N THR A 459 -11.11 6.70 -0.43
CA THR A 459 -10.96 7.88 -1.31
C THR A 459 -10.18 7.53 -2.58
N THR A 460 -9.97 8.52 -3.44
CA THR A 460 -9.21 8.39 -4.69
C THR A 460 -7.71 8.18 -4.45
N GLY A 461 -7.02 7.59 -5.42
CA GLY A 461 -5.56 7.47 -5.43
C GLY A 461 -4.88 8.84 -5.36
N TYR A 462 -5.41 9.86 -6.04
CA TYR A 462 -4.92 11.23 -5.94
C TYR A 462 -4.92 11.75 -4.51
N ASP A 463 -6.03 11.62 -3.78
CA ASP A 463 -6.12 12.15 -2.41
C ASP A 463 -5.17 11.42 -1.46
N ILE A 464 -5.02 10.10 -1.64
CA ILE A 464 -4.05 9.30 -0.87
C ILE A 464 -2.62 9.78 -1.16
N ALA A 465 -2.28 10.00 -2.44
CA ALA A 465 -0.96 10.47 -2.82
C ALA A 465 -0.67 11.86 -2.28
N LEU A 466 -1.64 12.77 -2.43
CA LEU A 466 -1.56 14.14 -1.94
C LEU A 466 -1.35 14.17 -0.42
N TRP A 467 -2.16 13.41 0.32
CA TRP A 467 -1.99 13.25 1.76
C TRP A 467 -0.61 12.71 2.13
N TRP A 468 -0.17 11.63 1.48
CA TRP A 468 1.11 11.01 1.81
C TRP A 468 2.30 11.95 1.56
N ILE A 469 2.29 12.66 0.44
CA ILE A 469 3.31 13.66 0.08
C ILE A 469 3.31 14.85 1.06
N GLN A 470 2.13 15.34 1.42
CA GLN A 470 2.02 16.43 2.39
C GLN A 470 2.50 16.00 3.78
N ARG A 471 2.09 14.80 4.21
CA ARG A 471 2.54 14.17 5.45
C ARG A 471 4.05 14.02 5.48
N ASP A 472 4.68 13.59 4.39
CA ASP A 472 6.14 13.44 4.29
C ASP A 472 6.85 14.78 4.54
N LYS A 473 6.37 15.85 3.89
CA LYS A 473 6.94 17.21 3.97
C LYS A 473 6.75 17.92 5.31
N SER A 474 5.79 17.51 6.14
CA SER A 474 5.53 18.14 7.44
C SER A 474 6.55 17.70 8.48
N GLU A 475 7.08 18.66 9.24
CA GLU A 475 7.96 18.39 10.38
C GLU A 475 7.17 18.41 11.68
N VAL A 476 7.48 17.46 12.56
CA VAL A 476 6.88 17.34 13.89
C VAL A 476 8.00 17.06 14.88
N SER A 477 7.98 17.71 16.03
CA SER A 477 8.84 17.38 17.16
C SER A 477 8.05 17.46 18.46
N ALA A 478 8.51 16.74 19.48
CA ALA A 478 7.93 16.81 20.81
C ALA A 478 9.00 16.75 21.89
N VAL A 479 8.82 17.58 22.93
CA VAL A 479 9.69 17.65 24.11
C VAL A 479 8.83 17.48 25.36
N MET A 480 9.34 16.74 26.34
CA MET A 480 8.71 16.60 27.65
C MET A 480 9.38 17.57 28.62
N ASP A 481 8.57 18.40 29.28
CA ASP A 481 9.00 19.34 30.33
C ASP A 481 8.16 19.09 31.60
N GLY A 482 8.70 18.27 32.50
CA GLY A 482 7.99 17.79 33.68
C GLY A 482 6.71 17.01 33.33
N GLU A 483 5.56 17.55 33.69
CA GLU A 483 4.21 17.02 33.41
C GLU A 483 3.59 17.64 32.15
N LYS A 484 4.41 18.19 31.25
CA LYS A 484 3.97 18.77 29.99
C LYS A 484 4.63 18.11 28.79
N ILE A 485 3.87 17.92 27.73
CA ILE A 485 4.37 17.58 26.40
C ILE A 485 4.16 18.80 25.51
N ILE A 486 5.26 19.34 24.99
CA ILE A 486 5.30 20.47 24.07
C ILE A 486 5.50 19.90 22.67
N ILE A 487 4.50 20.03 21.82
CA ILE A 487 4.54 19.58 20.42
C ILE A 487 4.71 20.79 19.52
N ASN A 488 5.70 20.72 18.63
CA ASN A 488 5.96 21.70 17.60
C ASN A 488 5.73 21.05 16.23
N SER A 489 5.10 21.79 15.33
CA SER A 489 5.01 21.40 13.91
C SER A 489 5.33 22.59 13.03
N SER A 490 6.11 22.35 11.98
CA SER A 490 6.38 23.30 10.91
C SER A 490 5.72 22.76 9.64
N GLY A 491 5.12 23.65 8.85
CA GLY A 491 4.58 23.25 7.54
C GLY A 491 3.35 24.01 7.08
N GLU A 492 3.12 23.87 5.77
CA GLU A 492 2.04 24.32 4.87
C GLU A 492 0.61 23.84 5.15
N ASN A 493 0.44 22.71 5.82
CA ASN A 493 -0.82 21.95 5.78
C ASN A 493 -1.25 21.45 7.16
N GLU A 494 -2.46 20.91 7.24
CA GLU A 494 -2.92 20.18 8.42
C GLU A 494 -1.99 18.99 8.70
N VAL A 495 -1.72 18.73 9.97
CA VAL A 495 -0.86 17.62 10.40
C VAL A 495 -1.60 16.81 11.44
N PHE A 496 -1.77 15.52 11.17
CA PHE A 496 -2.35 14.58 12.11
C PHE A 496 -1.24 13.83 12.84
N ILE A 497 -1.35 13.75 14.15
CA ILE A 497 -0.34 13.14 15.02
C ILE A 497 -1.01 12.10 15.91
N ASP A 498 -0.39 10.91 15.99
CA ASP A 498 -0.71 9.91 17.01
C ASP A 498 0.31 10.02 18.16
N LEU A 499 -0.20 10.04 19.38
CA LEU A 499 0.54 10.13 20.62
C LEU A 499 0.15 8.97 21.54
N ILE A 500 1.12 8.28 22.10
CA ILE A 500 0.96 7.29 23.17
C ILE A 500 1.65 7.86 24.40
N ILE A 501 0.96 7.89 25.54
CA ILE A 501 1.49 8.44 26.79
C ILE A 501 1.46 7.32 27.84
N PRO A 502 2.54 6.53 27.96
CA PRO A 502 2.59 5.40 28.88
C PRO A 502 2.29 5.76 30.33
N GLY A 503 1.29 5.09 30.92
CA GLY A 503 1.00 5.20 32.35
C GLY A 503 0.46 6.54 32.83
N LYS A 504 0.12 7.45 31.91
CA LYS A 504 -0.39 8.79 32.22
C LYS A 504 -1.69 9.07 31.48
N SER A 505 -2.46 10.01 32.00
CA SER A 505 -3.68 10.55 31.38
C SER A 505 -3.51 12.03 31.07
N ILE A 506 -4.22 12.52 30.06
CA ILE A 506 -4.22 13.94 29.73
C ILE A 506 -5.19 14.65 30.67
N THR A 507 -4.72 15.70 31.33
CA THR A 507 -5.52 16.51 32.25
C THR A 507 -5.92 17.85 31.67
N GLN A 508 -5.09 18.41 30.78
CA GLN A 508 -5.39 19.66 30.10
C GLN A 508 -4.79 19.67 28.69
N PHE A 509 -5.53 20.25 27.75
CA PHE A 509 -5.09 20.51 26.37
C PHE A 509 -5.32 21.98 26.05
N ARG A 510 -4.30 22.67 25.52
CA ARG A 510 -4.41 24.07 25.09
C ARG A 510 -4.57 24.13 23.58
N GLU A 511 -5.78 24.50 23.15
CA GLU A 511 -6.39 24.21 21.85
C GLU A 511 -6.24 25.28 20.76
N ASP A 512 -5.54 26.41 21.00
CA ASP A 512 -5.53 27.56 20.08
C ASP A 512 -5.16 27.22 18.61
N SER A 513 -4.50 26.07 18.36
CA SER A 513 -4.05 25.60 17.05
C SER A 513 -4.24 24.10 16.80
N ALA A 514 -4.96 23.36 17.67
CA ALA A 514 -5.10 21.91 17.53
C ALA A 514 -6.39 21.36 18.15
N GLU A 515 -6.90 20.27 17.56
CA GLU A 515 -8.13 19.58 17.98
C GLU A 515 -7.85 18.11 18.28
N ILE A 516 -8.52 17.56 19.31
CA ILE A 516 -8.49 16.13 19.60
C ILE A 516 -9.44 15.40 18.65
N ILE A 517 -8.89 14.49 17.85
CA ILE A 517 -9.66 13.66 16.91
C ILE A 517 -10.12 12.35 17.57
N ARG A 518 -9.26 11.77 18.41
CA ARG A 518 -9.53 10.52 19.13
C ARG A 518 -8.77 10.50 20.44
N SER A 519 -9.41 10.03 21.50
CA SER A 519 -8.78 9.83 22.80
C SER A 519 -9.22 8.48 23.36
N ASP A 520 -8.24 7.62 23.63
CA ASP A 520 -8.40 6.34 24.33
C ASP A 520 -7.46 6.31 25.54
N SER A 521 -7.59 5.30 26.41
CA SER A 521 -6.74 5.17 27.59
C SER A 521 -5.24 5.08 27.22
N GLY A 522 -4.49 6.16 27.43
CA GLY A 522 -3.06 6.25 27.15
C GLY A 522 -2.68 6.50 25.69
N SER A 523 -3.65 6.80 24.80
CA SER A 523 -3.36 7.22 23.42
C SER A 523 -4.29 8.34 22.94
N LEU A 524 -3.74 9.23 22.13
CA LEU A 524 -4.40 10.43 21.62
C LEU A 524 -4.04 10.61 20.15
N SER A 525 -5.03 10.92 19.30
CA SER A 525 -4.78 11.45 17.96
C SER A 525 -5.25 12.90 17.91
N ILE A 526 -4.39 13.80 17.44
CA ILE A 526 -4.67 15.24 17.30
C ILE A 526 -4.54 15.68 15.86
N ASN A 527 -5.32 16.69 15.48
CA ASN A 527 -5.16 17.45 14.25
C ASN A 527 -4.59 18.83 14.59
N ILE A 528 -3.50 19.21 13.95
CA ILE A 528 -2.92 20.55 14.01
C ILE A 528 -3.53 21.38 12.88
N ILE A 529 -4.47 22.25 13.24
CA ILE A 529 -5.27 23.05 12.31
C ILE A 529 -4.51 24.33 12.02
N LYS A 530 -3.79 24.30 10.91
CA LYS A 530 -2.86 25.34 10.54
C LYS A 530 -3.51 26.72 10.42
N LYS A 531 -3.13 27.65 11.31
CA LYS A 531 -3.24 29.11 11.07
C LYS A 531 -2.28 30.00 11.85
N ILE A 532 -1.40 29.47 12.71
CA ILE A 532 -0.47 30.29 13.49
C ILE A 532 0.88 29.59 13.49
N SER A 533 1.79 30.04 12.63
CA SER A 533 3.22 29.78 12.78
C SER A 533 3.62 30.24 14.19
N ASP A 534 4.41 29.42 14.88
CA ASP A 534 5.06 29.73 16.17
C ASP A 534 4.24 29.53 17.46
N LYS A 535 3.12 28.80 17.44
CA LYS A 535 2.43 28.39 18.69
C LYS A 535 2.71 26.94 19.06
N GLU A 536 3.33 26.75 20.23
CA GLU A 536 3.52 25.48 20.91
C GLU A 536 2.18 24.85 21.31
N ILE A 537 1.98 23.57 20.99
CA ILE A 537 0.85 22.79 21.51
C ILE A 537 1.29 22.18 22.84
N ILE A 538 0.55 22.46 23.91
CA ILE A 538 0.89 22.01 25.26
C ILE A 538 -0.17 21.04 25.76
N LEU A 539 0.26 19.82 26.07
CA LEU A 539 -0.52 18.78 26.73
C LEU A 539 -0.02 18.62 28.16
N GLU A 540 -0.90 18.79 29.15
CA GLU A 540 -0.60 18.50 30.54
C GLU A 540 -1.02 17.06 30.88
N ILE A 541 -0.14 16.31 31.55
CA ILE A 541 -0.28 14.86 31.81
C ILE A 541 -0.11 14.55 33.30
N THR A 542 -0.90 13.61 33.82
CA THR A 542 -0.78 13.09 35.21
C THR A 542 -0.71 11.58 35.26
#